data_AF-A0A959LPG1-F1
#
_entry.id   AF-A0A959LPG1-F1
#
_cell.length_a   1.000
_cell.length_b   1.000
_cell.length_c   1.000
_cell.angle_alpha   90.00
_cell.angle_beta   90.00
_cell.angle_gamma   90.00
#
_symmetry.space_group_name_H-M   'P 1'
#
loop_
_entity.id
_entity.type
_entity.pdbx_description
1 polymer ?
#
loop_
_entity_poly.entity_id
_entity_poly.type
_entity_poly.pdbx_seq_one_letter_code
_entity_poly.pdbx_strand_id
1 'polypeptide(L)'
;MGRTFFILTIFLLGSYTTCIASDQQDVLFDTVVRGNNTFEVEDASEIVMVEEKNDVYVTEINSFPIPRKMNGLNIYNPKDVNQPATVNGKVLKQHLLNNMKEVTSKLPDGVYAIRLLHIVLSHEGQIVYYDFDGIRMKANDGSMKRLNNNLTDATEKAISKAMKTVPKYKPAYIYHSAVVSMISNEEFEKPFHIKNGKVIIPQ
;
A
#
# COMPACT_ATOMS: atom_id res chain seq x y z
N MET A 1 25.50 -18.60 5.77
CA MET A 1 26.66 -17.80 5.36
C MET A 1 26.69 -16.55 6.24
N GLY A 2 27.83 -16.25 6.86
CA GLY A 2 27.98 -15.13 7.80
C GLY A 2 27.92 -13.78 7.09
N ARG A 3 27.26 -12.81 7.72
CA ARG A 3 27.21 -11.41 7.28
C ARG A 3 28.41 -10.66 7.85
N THR A 4 29.11 -9.91 7.01
CA THR A 4 30.19 -8.99 7.43
C THR A 4 29.64 -7.58 7.33
N PHE A 5 29.62 -6.86 8.45
CA PHE A 5 29.19 -5.46 8.50
C PHE A 5 30.43 -4.56 8.45
N PHE A 6 30.41 -3.54 7.59
CA PHE A 6 31.41 -2.46 7.61
C PHE A 6 30.77 -1.21 8.23
N ILE A 7 31.34 -0.75 9.34
CA ILE A 7 30.93 0.48 10.03
C ILE A 7 31.80 1.61 9.52
N LEU A 8 31.18 2.64 8.93
CA LEU A 8 31.84 3.92 8.66
C LEU A 8 31.29 4.96 9.64
N THR A 9 32.05 5.26 10.69
CA THR A 9 31.71 6.30 11.66
C THR A 9 32.26 7.65 11.16
N ILE A 10 31.38 8.61 10.90
CA ILE A 10 31.75 10.01 10.62
C ILE A 10 31.30 10.86 11.80
N PHE A 11 32.25 11.45 12.53
CA PHE A 11 31.95 12.42 13.59
C PHE A 11 31.83 13.83 12.99
N LEU A 12 30.64 14.42 13.05
CA LEU A 12 30.45 15.86 12.84
C LEU A 12 29.71 16.46 14.04
N LEU A 13 30.35 17.47 14.63
CA LEU A 13 29.89 18.22 15.79
C LEU A 13 28.51 18.87 15.53
N GLY A 14 27.53 18.54 16.37
CA GLY A 14 26.36 19.40 16.64
C GLY A 14 25.17 19.32 15.68
N SER A 15 25.06 18.29 14.85
CA SER A 15 23.89 18.09 13.97
C SER A 15 23.40 16.65 14.03
N TYR A 16 22.08 16.46 14.27
CA TYR A 16 21.44 15.15 14.15
C TYR A 16 21.58 14.70 12.69
N THR A 17 22.45 13.74 12.45
CA THR A 17 22.68 13.20 11.11
C THR A 17 22.06 11.82 11.08
N THR A 18 20.88 11.69 10.51
CA THR A 18 20.34 10.36 10.13
C THR A 18 21.26 9.82 9.04
N CYS A 19 22.13 8.88 9.39
CA CYS A 19 22.92 8.14 8.41
C CYS A 19 22.08 6.94 7.94
N ILE A 20 21.59 7.01 6.71
CA ILE A 20 20.95 5.85 6.07
C ILE A 20 22.08 5.01 5.48
N ALA A 21 22.46 3.94 6.18
CA ALA A 21 23.33 2.92 5.60
C ALA A 21 22.48 2.02 4.69
N SER A 22 22.47 2.34 3.40
CA SER A 22 21.94 1.46 2.36
C SER A 22 23.06 0.51 1.93
N ASP A 23 23.20 -0.63 2.60
CA ASP A 23 23.97 -1.74 2.02
C ASP A 23 23.12 -2.43 0.95
N GLN A 24 23.72 -3.01 -0.09
CA GLN A 24 22.95 -3.78 -1.09
C GLN A 24 22.39 -5.04 -0.41
N GLN A 25 21.19 -4.91 0.12
CA GLN A 25 20.41 -6.02 0.63
C GLN A 25 20.12 -6.94 -0.56
N ASP A 26 20.60 -8.19 -0.51
CA ASP A 26 20.12 -9.23 -1.42
C ASP A 26 18.60 -9.15 -1.43
N VAL A 27 18.01 -8.95 -2.61
CA VAL A 27 16.56 -8.82 -2.75
C VAL A 27 15.95 -10.14 -2.30
N LEU A 28 15.41 -10.17 -1.09
CA LEU A 28 14.78 -11.35 -0.51
C LEU A 28 13.39 -11.47 -1.12
N PHE A 29 13.16 -12.58 -1.80
CA PHE A 29 11.85 -12.94 -2.31
C PHE A 29 11.21 -13.96 -1.37
N ASP A 30 9.95 -13.70 -0.99
CA ASP A 30 9.10 -14.66 -0.30
C ASP A 30 7.93 -15.08 -1.20
N THR A 31 7.25 -16.15 -0.83
CA THR A 31 6.09 -16.69 -1.54
C THR A 31 4.83 -16.52 -0.71
N VAL A 32 3.87 -15.73 -1.22
CA VAL A 32 2.57 -15.52 -0.59
C VAL A 32 1.46 -16.18 -1.40
N VAL A 33 0.60 -16.96 -0.75
CA VAL A 33 -0.57 -17.59 -1.40
C VAL A 33 -1.84 -16.81 -1.06
N ARG A 34 -2.59 -16.35 -2.07
CA ARG A 34 -3.91 -15.73 -1.91
C ARG A 34 -4.93 -16.37 -2.85
N GLY A 35 -5.90 -17.08 -2.28
CA GLY A 35 -6.84 -17.87 -3.07
C GLY A 35 -6.10 -18.97 -3.85
N ASN A 36 -6.30 -19.01 -5.16
CA ASN A 36 -5.63 -19.96 -6.06
C ASN A 36 -4.35 -19.38 -6.70
N ASN A 37 -3.88 -18.21 -6.26
CA ASN A 37 -2.72 -17.54 -6.82
C ASN A 37 -1.55 -17.57 -5.85
N THR A 38 -0.37 -17.81 -6.41
CA THR A 38 0.93 -17.74 -5.72
C THR A 38 1.67 -16.49 -6.18
N PHE A 39 2.14 -15.69 -5.24
CA PHE A 39 2.86 -14.44 -5.51
C PHE A 39 4.30 -14.55 -5.04
N GLU A 40 5.24 -14.18 -5.91
CA GLU A 40 6.63 -13.89 -5.49
C GLU A 40 6.64 -12.42 -5.07
N VAL A 41 6.89 -12.17 -3.79
CA VAL A 41 6.90 -10.83 -3.20
C VAL A 41 8.32 -10.46 -2.84
N GLU A 42 8.72 -9.24 -3.17
CA GLU A 42 9.98 -8.65 -2.75
C GLU A 42 9.81 -8.03 -1.37
N ASP A 43 10.66 -8.43 -0.44
CA ASP A 43 10.77 -7.76 0.85
C ASP A 43 11.31 -6.35 0.62
N ALA A 44 10.49 -5.36 0.99
CA ALA A 44 10.84 -3.95 0.91
C ALA A 44 11.14 -3.37 2.29
N SER A 45 11.33 -4.21 3.31
CA SER A 45 11.65 -3.76 4.67
C SER A 45 12.94 -2.93 4.63
N GLU A 46 12.86 -1.71 5.17
CA GLU A 46 14.03 -0.85 5.29
C GLU A 46 14.52 -0.92 6.74
N ILE A 47 15.80 -1.21 6.93
CA ILE A 47 16.44 -1.13 8.24
C ILE A 47 16.96 0.29 8.43
N VAL A 48 16.42 1.00 9.43
CA VAL A 48 16.87 2.34 9.81
C VAL A 48 17.60 2.28 11.14
N MET A 49 18.80 2.84 11.17
CA MET A 49 19.54 3.07 12.40
C MET A 49 19.18 4.44 12.95
N VAL A 50 18.70 4.47 14.20
CA VAL A 50 18.35 5.68 14.94
C VAL A 50 19.38 5.86 16.05
N GLU A 51 20.13 6.95 16.03
CA GLU A 51 21.09 7.28 17.08
C GLU A 51 20.47 8.28 18.06
N GLU A 52 20.32 7.88 19.32
CA GLU A 52 19.82 8.74 20.40
C GLU A 52 20.81 8.75 21.58
N LYS A 53 21.36 9.94 21.90
CA LYS A 53 22.10 10.22 23.14
C LYS A 53 23.08 9.11 23.59
N ASN A 54 23.88 8.59 22.65
CA ASN A 54 24.91 7.55 22.81
C ASN A 54 24.45 6.09 22.60
N ASP A 55 23.18 5.85 22.30
CA ASP A 55 22.67 4.52 21.92
C ASP A 55 22.30 4.50 20.43
N VAL A 56 22.62 3.39 19.74
CA VAL A 56 22.19 3.11 18.37
C VAL A 56 21.10 2.05 18.41
N TYR A 57 19.91 2.42 17.96
CA TYR A 57 18.77 1.52 17.80
C TYR A 57 18.63 1.13 16.34
N VAL A 58 18.46 -0.15 16.08
CA VAL A 58 18.08 -0.65 14.75
C VAL A 58 16.57 -0.80 14.74
N THR A 59 15.88 -0.01 13.93
CA THR A 59 14.44 -0.14 13.69
C THR A 59 14.19 -0.63 12.28
N GLU A 60 13.46 -1.73 12.16
CA GLU A 60 12.91 -2.16 10.89
C GLU A 60 11.65 -1.33 10.59
N ILE A 61 11.68 -0.57 9.50
CA ILE A 61 10.48 0.04 8.95
C ILE A 61 9.75 -1.06 8.19
N ASN A 62 8.77 -1.65 8.86
CA ASN A 62 7.83 -2.59 8.24
C ASN A 62 7.15 -1.91 7.05
N SER A 63 7.58 -2.27 5.85
CA SER A 63 6.89 -1.97 4.60
C SER A 63 6.11 -3.21 4.17
N PHE A 64 5.07 -3.01 3.38
CA PHE A 64 4.37 -4.16 2.80
C PHE A 64 5.25 -4.77 1.72
N PRO A 65 5.40 -6.10 1.66
CA PRO A 65 6.18 -6.73 0.62
C PRO A 65 5.52 -6.47 -0.75
N ILE A 66 6.34 -6.23 -1.77
CA ILE A 66 5.89 -5.76 -3.08
C ILE A 66 5.73 -6.98 -4.01
N PRO A 67 4.54 -7.32 -4.50
CA PRO A 67 4.36 -8.46 -5.37
C PRO A 67 5.00 -8.19 -6.75
N ARG A 68 5.94 -9.05 -7.16
CA ARG A 68 6.66 -8.94 -8.43
C ARG A 68 6.19 -9.94 -9.47
N LYS A 69 5.79 -11.14 -9.04
CA LYS A 69 5.19 -12.15 -9.93
C LYS A 69 3.92 -12.75 -9.35
N MET A 70 3.06 -13.26 -10.24
CA MET A 70 1.87 -14.05 -9.92
C MET A 70 1.87 -15.30 -10.79
N ASN A 71 1.88 -16.49 -10.17
CA ASN A 71 1.94 -17.79 -10.85
C ASN A 71 3.08 -17.86 -11.88
N GLY A 72 4.25 -17.29 -11.55
CA GLY A 72 5.42 -17.21 -12.42
C GLY A 72 5.37 -16.12 -13.50
N LEU A 73 4.25 -15.39 -13.65
CA LEU A 73 4.11 -14.28 -14.60
C LEU A 73 4.47 -12.95 -13.94
N ASN A 74 5.14 -12.05 -14.68
CA ASN A 74 5.50 -10.73 -14.19
C ASN A 74 4.25 -9.88 -13.90
N ILE A 75 4.31 -9.10 -12.82
CA ILE A 75 3.35 -8.04 -12.51
C ILE A 75 3.95 -6.72 -13.00
N TYR A 76 3.28 -6.08 -13.96
CA TYR A 76 3.77 -4.85 -14.59
C TYR A 76 3.27 -3.60 -13.87
N ASN A 77 4.09 -2.55 -13.78
CA ASN A 77 3.60 -1.24 -13.34
C ASN A 77 2.74 -0.59 -14.43
N PRO A 78 1.80 0.31 -14.08
CA PRO A 78 0.98 1.02 -15.05
C PRO A 78 1.77 1.77 -16.14
N LYS A 79 3.00 2.19 -15.85
CA LYS A 79 3.88 2.91 -16.78
C LYS A 79 4.61 1.99 -17.77
N ASP A 80 4.68 0.69 -17.49
CA ASP A 80 5.46 -0.28 -18.25
C ASP A 80 4.60 -1.05 -19.27
N VAL A 81 3.33 -0.68 -19.44
CA VAL A 81 2.37 -1.33 -20.34
C VAL A 81 2.02 -0.43 -21.52
N ASN A 82 1.72 -1.02 -22.68
CA ASN A 82 1.32 -0.24 -23.86
C ASN A 82 -0.11 0.29 -23.76
N GLN A 83 -0.99 -0.47 -23.10
CA GLN A 83 -2.37 -0.07 -22.83
C GLN A 83 -2.67 -0.32 -21.35
N PRO A 84 -2.96 0.72 -20.55
CA PRO A 84 -3.29 0.55 -19.15
C PRO A 84 -4.67 -0.10 -18.99
N ALA A 85 -4.87 -0.76 -17.85
CA ALA A 85 -6.19 -1.27 -17.48
C ALA A 85 -7.23 -0.13 -17.41
N THR A 86 -8.50 -0.44 -17.67
CA THR A 86 -9.56 0.58 -17.58
C THR A 86 -9.85 1.05 -16.16
N VAL A 87 -9.45 0.26 -15.17
CA VAL A 87 -9.54 0.64 -13.76
C VAL A 87 -8.27 1.39 -13.34
N ASN A 88 -8.45 2.49 -12.63
CA ASN A 88 -7.40 3.22 -11.95
C ASN A 88 -7.78 3.44 -10.47
N GLY A 89 -6.86 4.02 -9.71
CA GLY A 89 -7.06 4.27 -8.28
C GLY A 89 -8.31 5.12 -7.99
N LYS A 90 -8.65 6.08 -8.85
CA LYS A 90 -9.82 6.96 -8.68
C LYS A 90 -11.13 6.18 -8.81
N VAL A 91 -11.25 5.37 -9.87
CA VAL A 91 -12.43 4.51 -10.11
C VAL A 91 -12.59 3.50 -8.96
N LEU A 92 -11.51 2.85 -8.56
CA LEU A 92 -11.54 1.85 -7.50
C LEU A 92 -11.87 2.49 -6.14
N LYS A 93 -11.25 3.62 -5.79
CA LYS A 93 -11.57 4.35 -4.55
C LYS A 93 -13.03 4.76 -4.49
N GLN A 94 -13.59 5.26 -5.59
CA GLN A 94 -15.00 5.60 -5.66
C GLN A 94 -15.89 4.37 -5.44
N HIS A 95 -15.55 3.23 -6.04
CA HIS A 95 -16.25 1.97 -5.80
C HIS A 95 -16.21 1.56 -4.32
N LEU A 96 -15.04 1.63 -3.69
CA LEU A 96 -14.90 1.30 -2.27
C LEU A 96 -15.74 2.21 -1.39
N LEU A 97 -15.62 3.54 -1.54
CA LEU A 97 -16.38 4.50 -0.75
C LEU A 97 -17.91 4.34 -0.94
N ASN A 98 -18.35 4.01 -2.17
CA ASN A 98 -19.77 3.74 -2.43
C ASN A 98 -20.29 2.47 -1.76
N ASN A 99 -19.45 1.45 -1.62
CA ASN A 99 -19.83 0.18 -0.98
C ASN A 99 -19.61 0.18 0.55
N MET A 100 -18.88 1.17 1.08
CA MET A 100 -18.62 1.34 2.51
C MET A 100 -19.54 2.36 3.20
N LYS A 101 -20.57 2.88 2.50
CA LYS A 101 -21.44 3.97 2.99
C LYS A 101 -21.93 3.77 4.42
N GLU A 102 -22.35 2.55 4.77
CA GLU A 102 -22.84 2.22 6.10
C GLU A 102 -21.76 2.46 7.17
N VAL A 103 -20.54 1.98 6.96
CA VAL A 103 -19.44 2.16 7.92
C VAL A 103 -18.95 3.60 7.92
N THR A 104 -18.80 4.23 6.75
CA THR A 104 -18.37 5.64 6.68
C THR A 104 -19.35 6.60 7.34
N SER A 105 -20.64 6.26 7.39
CA SER A 105 -21.66 7.08 8.07
C SER A 105 -21.54 7.08 9.59
N LYS A 106 -20.82 6.09 10.16
CA LYS A 106 -20.54 5.95 11.59
C LYS A 106 -19.21 6.61 11.99
N LEU A 107 -18.43 7.08 11.02
CA LEU A 107 -17.19 7.81 11.29
C LEU A 107 -17.53 9.24 11.75
N PRO A 108 -16.76 9.81 12.69
CA PRO A 108 -16.92 11.20 13.06
C PRO A 108 -16.56 12.13 11.89
N ASP A 109 -17.04 13.37 11.95
CA ASP A 109 -16.66 14.38 10.98
C ASP A 109 -15.15 14.62 11.00
N GLY A 110 -14.53 14.69 9.83
CA GLY A 110 -13.08 14.75 9.74
C GLY A 110 -12.54 14.55 8.33
N VAL A 111 -11.21 14.52 8.23
CA VAL A 111 -10.46 14.25 7.00
C VAL A 111 -9.82 12.88 7.10
N TYR A 112 -9.98 12.07 6.07
CA TYR A 112 -9.57 10.66 6.07
C TYR A 112 -8.83 10.29 4.79
N ALA A 113 -8.02 9.24 4.84
CA ALA A 113 -7.46 8.59 3.66
C ALA A 113 -7.52 7.06 3.83
N ILE A 114 -7.57 6.35 2.71
CA ILE A 114 -7.53 4.89 2.69
C ILE A 114 -6.08 4.51 2.42
N ARG A 115 -5.44 3.66 3.24
CA ARG A 115 -4.12 3.15 2.91
C ARG A 115 -4.27 1.78 2.27
N LEU A 116 -4.29 1.77 0.93
CA LEU A 116 -4.42 0.58 0.10
C LEU A 116 -3.24 0.55 -0.87
N LEU A 117 -2.44 -0.52 -0.82
CA LEU A 117 -1.16 -0.65 -1.51
C LEU A 117 -1.15 -1.92 -2.37
N HIS A 118 -0.19 -1.98 -3.30
CA HIS A 118 0.12 -3.18 -4.11
C HIS A 118 -1.10 -3.84 -4.73
N ILE A 119 -1.99 -3.06 -5.31
CA ILE A 119 -3.24 -3.58 -5.85
C ILE A 119 -2.94 -4.26 -7.19
N VAL A 120 -3.10 -5.58 -7.28
CA VAL A 120 -2.81 -6.37 -8.48
C VAL A 120 -4.10 -6.74 -9.20
N LEU A 121 -4.15 -6.41 -10.49
CA LEU A 121 -5.16 -6.80 -11.45
C LEU A 121 -4.64 -7.98 -12.29
N SER A 122 -5.42 -9.04 -12.40
CA SER A 122 -5.12 -10.20 -13.23
C SER A 122 -5.27 -9.91 -14.73
N HIS A 123 -4.78 -10.82 -15.56
CA HIS A 123 -4.92 -10.73 -17.02
C HIS A 123 -6.38 -10.87 -17.51
N GLU A 124 -7.28 -11.36 -16.66
CA GLU A 124 -8.73 -11.37 -16.88
C GLU A 124 -9.45 -10.14 -16.28
N GLY A 125 -8.68 -9.18 -15.75
CA GLY A 125 -9.19 -7.93 -15.23
C GLY A 125 -9.84 -8.02 -13.85
N GLN A 126 -9.51 -9.03 -13.04
CA GLN A 126 -9.99 -9.17 -11.67
C GLN A 126 -8.94 -8.69 -10.67
N ILE A 127 -9.34 -8.01 -9.60
CA ILE A 127 -8.40 -7.70 -8.51
C ILE A 127 -8.14 -8.98 -7.72
N VAL A 128 -6.87 -9.38 -7.61
CA VAL A 128 -6.44 -10.67 -7.06
C VAL A 128 -5.48 -10.54 -5.88
N TYR A 129 -4.89 -9.37 -5.68
CA TYR A 129 -4.03 -9.07 -4.53
C TYR A 129 -4.18 -7.59 -4.17
N TYR A 130 -4.09 -7.28 -2.88
CA TYR A 130 -3.95 -5.93 -2.35
C TYR A 130 -3.47 -6.00 -0.90
N ASP A 131 -2.78 -4.96 -0.45
CA ASP A 131 -2.45 -4.76 0.94
C ASP A 131 -3.27 -3.60 1.51
N PHE A 132 -4.00 -3.85 2.58
CA PHE A 132 -4.83 -2.85 3.23
C PHE A 132 -4.31 -2.56 4.64
N ASP A 133 -4.04 -1.30 4.92
CA ASP A 133 -3.46 -0.82 6.18
C ASP A 133 -4.44 0.06 6.98
N GLY A 134 -5.74 -0.08 6.71
CA GLY A 134 -6.79 0.65 7.38
C GLY A 134 -7.15 2.00 6.73
N ILE A 135 -8.18 2.61 7.31
CA ILE A 135 -8.51 4.03 7.09
C ILE A 135 -7.76 4.84 8.15
N ARG A 136 -7.24 5.99 7.74
CA ARG A 136 -6.53 6.92 8.62
C ARG A 136 -7.28 8.23 8.71
N MET A 137 -7.33 8.82 9.90
CA MET A 137 -7.91 10.14 10.15
C MET A 137 -6.79 11.17 10.34
N LYS A 138 -6.97 12.37 9.79
CA LYS A 138 -6.07 13.50 10.01
C LYS A 138 -6.23 13.99 11.45
N ALA A 139 -5.16 13.96 12.21
CA ALA A 139 -5.08 14.53 13.55
C ALA A 139 -4.80 16.04 13.52
N ASN A 140 -4.92 16.69 14.68
CA ASN A 140 -4.71 18.13 14.82
C ASN A 140 -3.28 18.57 14.47
N ASP A 141 -2.30 17.69 14.67
CA ASP A 141 -0.89 17.88 14.29
C ASP A 141 -0.65 17.72 12.77
N GLY A 142 -1.70 17.47 11.99
CA GLY A 142 -1.64 17.28 10.54
C GLY A 142 -1.29 15.85 10.10
N SER A 143 -0.87 14.98 11.02
CA SER A 143 -0.51 13.59 10.72
C SER A 143 -1.74 12.70 10.47
N MET A 144 -1.54 11.61 9.72
CA MET A 144 -2.60 10.62 9.46
C MET A 144 -2.47 9.45 10.45
N LYS A 145 -3.41 9.34 11.39
CA LYS A 145 -3.41 8.30 12.44
C LYS A 145 -4.45 7.22 12.13
N ARG A 146 -4.13 5.97 12.48
CA ARG A 146 -5.11 4.87 12.42
C ARG A 146 -6.31 5.16 13.33
N LEU A 147 -7.47 4.62 12.97
CA LEU A 147 -8.66 4.68 13.82
C LEU A 147 -8.49 3.79 15.06
N ASN A 148 -9.39 3.96 16.04
CA ASN A 148 -9.48 3.02 17.15
C ASN A 148 -9.84 1.59 16.66
N ASN A 149 -9.55 0.57 17.47
CA ASN A 149 -9.65 -0.84 17.04
C ASN A 149 -11.04 -1.21 16.52
N ASN A 150 -12.12 -0.78 17.18
CA ASN A 150 -13.49 -1.12 16.77
C ASN A 150 -13.85 -0.58 15.38
N LEU A 151 -13.46 0.66 15.07
CA LEU A 151 -13.69 1.25 13.75
C LEU A 151 -12.75 0.64 12.71
N THR A 152 -11.51 0.35 13.07
CA THR A 152 -10.54 -0.32 12.19
C THR A 152 -11.11 -1.66 11.69
N ASP A 153 -11.54 -2.55 12.58
CA ASP A 153 -12.13 -3.85 12.22
C ASP A 153 -13.37 -3.71 11.32
N ALA A 154 -14.24 -2.73 11.62
CA ALA A 154 -15.43 -2.47 10.81
C ALA A 154 -15.06 -2.01 9.40
N THR A 155 -14.06 -1.14 9.28
CA THR A 155 -13.57 -0.65 7.97
C THR A 155 -12.86 -1.75 7.18
N GLU A 156 -12.06 -2.59 7.82
CA GLU A 156 -11.40 -3.75 7.19
C GLU A 156 -12.41 -4.74 6.62
N LYS A 157 -13.44 -5.09 7.41
CA LYS A 157 -14.54 -5.95 6.93
C LYS A 157 -15.28 -5.32 5.76
N ALA A 158 -15.53 -4.02 5.79
CA ALA A 158 -16.22 -3.30 4.72
C ALA A 158 -15.37 -3.22 3.44
N ILE A 159 -14.06 -2.97 3.54
CA ILE A 159 -13.12 -3.02 2.40
C ILE A 159 -13.07 -4.42 1.81
N SER A 160 -12.90 -5.46 2.63
CA SER A 160 -12.88 -6.84 2.16
C SER A 160 -14.16 -7.22 1.41
N LYS A 161 -15.32 -6.81 1.95
CA LYS A 161 -16.61 -7.01 1.28
C LYS A 161 -16.69 -6.22 -0.03
N ALA A 162 -16.29 -4.95 -0.05
CA ALA A 162 -16.32 -4.11 -1.23
C ALA A 162 -15.41 -4.66 -2.34
N MET A 163 -14.21 -5.14 -2.00
CA MET A 163 -13.27 -5.74 -2.94
C MET A 163 -13.82 -7.00 -3.62
N LYS A 164 -14.60 -7.83 -2.90
CA LYS A 164 -15.26 -9.01 -3.48
C LYS A 164 -16.35 -8.66 -4.51
N THR A 165 -16.86 -7.43 -4.48
CA THR A 165 -17.91 -6.94 -5.38
C THR A 165 -17.37 -6.07 -6.50
N VAL A 166 -16.05 -5.90 -6.59
CA VAL A 166 -15.42 -5.16 -7.67
C VAL A 166 -15.69 -5.90 -8.99
N PRO A 167 -16.26 -5.23 -10.02
CA PRO A 167 -16.48 -5.86 -11.31
C PRO A 167 -15.14 -6.20 -11.99
N LYS A 168 -15.19 -7.12 -12.94
CA LYS A 168 -14.06 -7.33 -13.85
C LYS A 168 -13.89 -6.11 -14.75
N TYR A 169 -12.66 -5.67 -14.92
CA TYR A 169 -12.29 -4.55 -15.80
C TYR A 169 -11.61 -5.05 -17.06
N LYS A 170 -11.35 -4.17 -18.03
CA LYS A 170 -10.41 -4.53 -19.11
C LYS A 170 -8.99 -4.53 -18.51
N PRO A 171 -8.20 -5.60 -18.74
CA PRO A 171 -6.84 -5.72 -18.22
C PRO A 171 -5.90 -4.73 -18.91
N ALA A 172 -4.66 -4.66 -18.43
CA ALA A 172 -3.58 -4.01 -19.15
C ALA A 172 -3.05 -4.91 -20.27
N TYR A 173 -2.43 -4.32 -21.30
CA TYR A 173 -1.85 -5.05 -22.42
C TYR A 173 -0.41 -4.63 -22.72
N ILE A 174 0.41 -5.63 -23.08
CA ILE A 174 1.71 -5.46 -23.73
C ILE A 174 1.65 -6.13 -25.10
N TYR A 175 1.91 -5.37 -26.15
CA TYR A 175 1.88 -5.83 -27.54
C TYR A 175 0.67 -6.75 -27.86
N HIS A 176 -0.54 -6.38 -27.41
CA HIS A 176 -1.82 -7.09 -27.58
C HIS A 176 -2.06 -8.32 -26.69
N SER A 177 -1.11 -8.70 -25.85
CA SER A 177 -1.30 -9.73 -24.82
C SER A 177 -1.77 -9.10 -23.52
N ALA A 178 -2.85 -9.63 -22.94
CA ALA A 178 -3.30 -9.21 -21.62
C ALA A 178 -2.27 -9.64 -20.57
N VAL A 179 -1.95 -8.74 -19.63
CA VAL A 179 -0.92 -8.97 -18.60
C VAL A 179 -1.46 -8.73 -17.21
N VAL A 180 -0.77 -9.28 -16.21
CA VAL A 180 -0.99 -8.96 -14.80
C VAL A 180 -0.35 -7.60 -14.53
N SER A 181 -1.07 -6.69 -13.87
CA SER A 181 -0.58 -5.32 -13.66
C SER A 181 -0.95 -4.77 -12.29
N MET A 182 -0.12 -3.89 -11.75
CA MET A 182 -0.48 -3.08 -10.59
C MET A 182 -1.46 -1.97 -10.98
N ILE A 183 -2.26 -1.52 -10.01
CA ILE A 183 -3.01 -0.26 -10.05
C ILE A 183 -2.29 0.73 -9.12
N SER A 184 -2.06 1.96 -9.60
CA SER A 184 -1.44 3.02 -8.79
C SER A 184 -2.25 3.30 -7.52
N ASN A 185 -1.55 3.44 -6.39
CA ASN A 185 -2.11 3.72 -5.07
C ASN A 185 -2.27 5.22 -4.78
N GLU A 186 -1.75 6.12 -5.63
CA GLU A 186 -1.72 7.58 -5.40
C GLU A 186 -3.09 8.16 -5.02
N GLU A 187 -4.16 7.68 -5.67
CA GLU A 187 -5.51 8.16 -5.43
C GLU A 187 -6.04 7.81 -4.03
N PHE A 188 -5.55 6.73 -3.42
CA PHE A 188 -5.98 6.29 -2.09
C PHE A 188 -5.40 7.18 -0.97
N GLU A 189 -4.20 7.72 -1.20
CA GLU A 189 -3.53 8.66 -0.28
C GLU A 189 -4.17 10.06 -0.31
N LYS A 190 -4.86 10.42 -1.40
CA LYS A 190 -5.61 11.67 -1.45
C LYS A 190 -6.72 11.69 -0.38
N PRO A 191 -6.88 12.77 0.39
CA PRO A 191 -7.87 12.80 1.44
C PRO A 191 -9.32 12.85 0.92
N PHE A 192 -10.26 12.38 1.72
CA PHE A 192 -11.69 12.61 1.61
C PHE A 192 -12.25 13.10 2.95
N HIS A 193 -13.41 13.75 2.94
CA HIS A 193 -14.04 14.26 4.15
C HIS A 193 -15.25 13.42 4.53
N ILE A 194 -15.48 13.28 5.84
CA ILE A 194 -16.78 12.93 6.39
C ILE A 194 -17.38 14.21 6.96
N LYS A 195 -18.61 14.54 6.55
CA LYS A 195 -19.42 15.62 7.14
C LYS A 195 -20.86 15.16 7.30
N ASN A 196 -21.40 15.23 8.51
CA ASN A 196 -22.74 14.75 8.84
C ASN A 196 -22.99 13.31 8.33
N GLY A 197 -22.01 12.42 8.52
CA GLY A 197 -22.07 11.02 8.08
C GLY A 197 -22.03 10.81 6.55
N LYS A 198 -21.70 11.84 5.77
CA LYS A 198 -21.58 11.77 4.30
C LYS A 198 -20.15 11.92 3.85
N VAL A 199 -19.76 11.11 2.86
CA VAL A 199 -18.46 11.21 2.18
C VAL A 199 -18.49 12.40 1.20
N ILE A 200 -17.49 13.27 1.29
CA ILE A 200 -17.25 14.38 0.37
C ILE A 200 -15.83 14.24 -0.18
N ILE A 201 -15.72 14.08 -1.50
CA ILE A 201 -14.45 13.96 -2.21
C ILE A 201 -14.09 15.35 -2.74
N PRO A 202 -12.94 15.94 -2.36
CA PRO A 202 -12.44 17.17 -2.97
C PRO A 202 -12.31 16.98 -4.49
N GLN A 203 -12.75 17.97 -5.26
CA GLN A 203 -12.55 17.97 -6.72
C GLN A 203 -11.10 18.22 -7.09
#